data_AF-A0A2S2Q9J0-F1
#
_entry.id   AF-A0A2S2Q9J0-F1
#
_cell.length_a   1.000
_cell.length_b   1.000
_cell.length_c   1.000
_cell.angle_alpha   90.00
_cell.angle_beta   90.00
_cell.angle_gamma   90.00
#
_symmetry.space_group_name_H-M   'P 1'
#
loop_
_entity.id
_entity.type
_entity.pdbx_description
1 polymer ?
#
loop_
_entity_poly.entity_id
_entity_poly.type
_entity_poly.pdbx_seq_one_letter_code
_entity_poly.pdbx_strand_id
1 'polypeptide(L)'
;HIKQLIHEKRKARSRWQKHKYPIDKRNYNQLKNKLSKALLQYSSLTYHQYIQNLSTHNSSLWKATKKILKTRSTPSPLRNEDNSWVISDTDKANLFGEHLFKTFTPHNIAISNTQK
;
A
#
# COMPACT_ATOMS: atom_id res chain seq x y z
N HIS A 1 13.77 14.73 16.88
CA HIS A 1 14.33 13.36 16.88
C HIS A 1 14.02 12.55 15.61
N ILE A 2 12.75 12.24 15.27
CA ILE A 2 12.41 11.38 14.10
C ILE A 2 12.90 11.95 12.76
N LYS A 3 12.73 13.26 12.51
CA LYS A 3 13.22 13.93 11.28
C LYS A 3 14.72 13.72 11.06
N GLN A 4 15.51 13.75 12.13
CA GLN A 4 16.95 13.48 12.09
C GLN A 4 17.24 12.03 11.72
N LEU A 5 16.51 11.05 12.28
CA LEU A 5 16.63 9.64 11.90
C LEU A 5 16.28 9.39 10.42
N ILE A 6 15.28 10.10 9.88
CA ILE A 6 14.93 10.05 8.45
C ILE A 6 16.10 10.56 7.61
N HIS A 7 16.69 11.69 7.98
CA HIS A 7 17.84 12.28 7.30
C HIS A 7 19.04 11.34 7.27
N GLU A 8 19.42 10.81 8.43
CA GLU A 8 20.55 9.89 8.55
C GLU A 8 20.33 8.58 7.80
N LYS A 9 19.11 8.02 7.84
CA LYS A 9 18.75 6.85 7.03
C LYS A 9 18.86 7.12 5.53
N ARG A 10 18.44 8.31 5.07
CA ARG A 10 18.53 8.71 3.65
C ARG A 10 19.99 8.87 3.22
N LYS A 11 20.82 9.53 4.02
CA LYS A 11 22.28 9.62 3.80
C LYS A 11 22.93 8.23 3.71
N ALA A 12 22.65 7.35 4.66
CA ALA A 12 23.20 5.99 4.65
C ALA A 12 22.75 5.18 3.42
N ARG A 13 21.49 5.34 2.98
CA ARG A 13 21.01 4.74 1.73
C ARG A 13 21.79 5.25 0.52
N SER A 14 22.03 6.56 0.43
CA SER A 14 22.80 7.14 -0.67
C SER A 14 24.23 6.59 -0.72
N ARG A 15 24.91 6.51 0.44
CA ARG A 15 26.26 5.92 0.54
C ARG A 15 26.29 4.45 0.10
N TRP A 16 25.36 3.63 0.61
CA TRP A 16 25.27 2.23 0.22
C TRP A 16 24.94 2.05 -1.28
N GLN A 17 24.05 2.89 -1.84
CA GLN A 17 23.71 2.80 -3.27
C GLN A 17 24.88 3.19 -4.16
N LYS A 18 25.73 4.14 -3.73
CA LYS A 18 26.92 4.57 -4.48
C LYS A 18 28.03 3.52 -4.48
N HIS A 19 28.40 2.99 -3.32
CA HIS A 19 29.61 2.15 -3.19
C HIS A 19 29.31 0.64 -3.03
N LYS A 20 28.06 0.28 -2.71
CA LYS A 20 27.60 -1.11 -2.51
C LYS A 20 28.35 -1.92 -1.44
N TYR A 21 29.12 -1.27 -0.56
CA TYR A 21 29.87 -1.98 0.48
C TYR A 21 28.97 -2.64 1.54
N PRO A 22 29.35 -3.84 2.06
CA PRO A 22 28.59 -4.54 3.10
C PRO A 22 28.47 -3.74 4.41
N ILE A 23 29.52 -2.98 4.77
CA ILE A 23 29.52 -2.15 5.98
C ILE A 23 28.49 -1.01 5.90
N ASP A 24 28.36 -0.37 4.73
CA ASP A 24 27.35 0.66 4.47
C ASP A 24 25.94 0.08 4.50
N LYS A 25 25.76 -1.15 3.99
CA LYS A 25 24.48 -1.88 4.07
C LYS A 25 24.11 -2.16 5.53
N ARG A 26 25.07 -2.57 6.36
CA ARG A 26 24.86 -2.79 7.81
C ARG A 26 24.42 -1.51 8.50
N ASN A 27 25.12 -0.40 8.26
CA ASN A 27 24.78 0.91 8.82
C ASN A 27 23.37 1.38 8.38
N TYR A 28 23.08 1.27 7.08
CA TYR A 28 21.74 1.57 6.55
C TYR A 28 20.64 0.73 7.25
N ASN A 29 20.85 -0.57 7.41
CA ASN A 29 19.89 -1.46 8.06
C ASN A 29 19.69 -1.11 9.55
N GLN A 30 20.78 -0.78 10.27
CA GLN A 30 20.69 -0.32 11.66
C GLN A 30 19.85 0.96 11.77
N LEU A 31 20.12 1.96 10.92
CA LEU A 31 19.36 3.22 10.90
C LEU A 31 17.90 3.03 10.47
N LYS A 32 17.64 2.13 9.52
CA LYS A 32 16.28 1.71 9.12
C LYS A 32 15.53 1.13 10.33
N ASN A 33 16.15 0.20 11.05
CA ASN A 33 15.53 -0.44 12.21
C ASN A 33 15.31 0.57 13.35
N LYS A 34 16.28 1.45 13.61
CA LYS A 34 16.15 2.53 14.60
C LYS A 34 14.99 3.46 14.27
N LEU A 35 14.85 3.87 13.00
CA LEU A 35 13.71 4.68 12.56
C LEU A 35 12.38 3.95 12.72
N SER A 36 12.32 2.67 12.33
CA SER A 36 11.10 1.85 12.44
C SER A 36 10.63 1.77 13.90
N LYS A 37 11.56 1.49 14.84
CA LYS A 37 11.26 1.46 16.28
C LYS A 37 10.76 2.81 16.80
N ALA A 38 11.41 3.91 16.40
CA ALA A 38 11.00 5.25 16.83
C ALA A 38 9.60 5.63 16.30
N LEU A 39 9.28 5.26 15.06
CA LEU A 39 7.94 5.48 14.49
C LEU A 39 6.87 4.64 15.19
N LEU A 40 7.18 3.37 15.51
CA LEU A 40 6.27 2.51 16.25
C LEU A 40 5.98 3.07 17.64
N GLN A 41 7.01 3.50 18.37
CA GLN A 41 6.85 4.14 19.69
C GLN A 41 6.01 5.42 19.61
N TYR A 42 6.28 6.28 18.63
CA TYR A 42 5.49 7.49 18.40
C TYR A 42 4.02 7.18 18.08
N SER A 43 3.77 6.20 17.20
CA SER A 43 2.41 5.76 16.87
C SER A 43 1.69 5.19 18.10
N SER A 44 2.39 4.43 18.94
CA SER A 44 1.81 3.87 20.16
C SER A 44 1.45 4.96 21.17
N LEU A 45 2.35 5.93 21.39
CA LEU A 45 2.12 7.05 22.30
C LEU A 45 0.96 7.93 21.84
N THR A 46 0.96 8.31 20.56
CA THR A 46 -0.11 9.14 19.98
C THR A 46 -1.46 8.42 20.03
N TYR A 47 -1.49 7.11 19.79
CA TYR A 47 -2.71 6.31 19.95
C TYR A 47 -3.16 6.23 21.41
N HIS A 48 -2.23 6.04 22.35
CA HIS A 48 -2.55 6.02 23.77
C HIS A 48 -3.17 7.36 24.23
N GLN A 49 -2.55 8.48 23.85
CA GLN A 49 -3.07 9.82 24.11
C GLN A 49 -4.44 10.03 23.46
N TYR A 50 -4.63 9.54 22.23
CA TYR A 50 -5.93 9.59 21.56
C TYR A 50 -7.02 8.86 22.36
N ILE A 51 -6.74 7.65 22.86
CA ILE A 51 -7.69 6.88 23.69
C ILE A 51 -7.97 7.58 25.01
N GLN A 52 -6.95 8.11 25.70
CA GLN A 52 -7.12 8.86 26.95
C GLN A 52 -7.98 10.11 26.78
N ASN A 53 -7.89 10.77 25.63
CA ASN A 53 -8.64 11.98 25.33
C ASN A 53 -10.05 11.70 24.78
N LEU A 54 -10.48 10.43 24.65
CA LEU A 54 -11.84 10.11 24.25
C LEU A 54 -12.82 10.51 25.35
N SER A 55 -13.72 11.42 25.00
CA SER A 55 -14.76 11.92 25.90
C SER A 55 -16.15 11.83 25.25
N THR A 56 -17.16 11.63 26.11
CA THR A 56 -18.59 11.69 25.77
C THR A 56 -19.04 13.12 25.49
N HIS A 57 -18.48 14.10 26.20
CA HIS A 57 -18.87 15.52 26.10
C HIS A 57 -18.60 16.12 24.71
N ASN A 58 -17.47 15.75 24.08
CA ASN A 58 -17.02 16.34 22.83
C ASN A 58 -17.42 15.54 21.58
N SER A 59 -18.37 14.60 21.68
CA SER A 59 -18.75 13.62 20.63
C SER A 59 -17.61 12.72 20.12
N SER A 60 -16.40 12.86 20.66
CA SER A 60 -15.20 12.14 20.21
C SER A 60 -15.32 10.63 20.37
N LEU A 61 -15.91 10.17 21.48
CA LEU A 61 -16.13 8.76 21.72
C LEU A 61 -17.07 8.15 20.67
N TRP A 62 -18.19 8.82 20.36
CA TRP A 62 -19.12 8.37 19.33
C TRP A 62 -18.49 8.37 17.93
N LYS A 63 -17.69 9.38 17.59
CA LYS A 63 -16.97 9.40 16.30
C LYS A 63 -15.99 8.23 16.20
N ALA A 64 -15.29 7.90 17.30
CA ALA A 64 -14.37 6.77 17.37
C ALA A 64 -15.11 5.43 17.18
N THR A 65 -16.19 5.19 17.92
CA THR A 65 -16.98 3.96 17.82
C THR A 65 -17.63 3.83 16.45
N LYS A 66 -18.22 4.91 15.91
CA LYS A 66 -18.78 4.95 14.55
C LYS A 66 -17.73 4.60 13.50
N LYS A 67 -16.49 5.10 13.64
CA LYS A 67 -15.40 4.77 12.71
C LYS A 67 -15.01 3.29 12.76
N ILE A 68 -15.01 2.68 13.95
CA ILE A 68 -14.73 1.25 14.15
C ILE A 68 -15.84 0.39 13.53
N LEU A 69 -17.10 0.77 13.77
CA LEU A 69 -18.28 0.05 13.28
C LEU A 69 -18.61 0.34 11.81
N LYS A 70 -17.91 1.29 11.18
CA LYS A 70 -18.16 1.65 9.78
C LYS A 70 -17.84 0.46 8.90
N THR A 71 -18.90 -0.15 8.35
CA THR A 71 -18.78 -1.15 7.30
C THR A 71 -18.09 -0.53 6.09
N ARG A 72 -17.12 -1.24 5.52
CA ARG A 72 -16.48 -0.80 4.28
C ARG A 72 -17.52 -0.91 3.17
N SER A 73 -17.65 0.14 2.37
CA SER A 73 -18.44 0.06 1.15
C SER A 73 -17.86 -1.05 0.29
N THR A 74 -18.71 -1.99 -0.12
CA THR A 74 -18.32 -2.95 -1.15
C THR A 74 -18.00 -2.17 -2.43
N PRO A 75 -16.98 -2.59 -3.20
CA PRO A 75 -16.70 -1.99 -4.48
C PRO A 75 -17.91 -2.19 -5.40
N SER A 76 -18.24 -1.18 -6.21
CA SER A 76 -19.37 -1.21 -7.12
C SER A 76 -19.36 -2.49 -7.98
N PRO A 77 -20.53 -3.05 -8.31
CA PRO A 77 -20.62 -4.16 -9.25
C PRO A 77 -19.92 -3.82 -10.56
N LEU A 78 -19.22 -4.80 -11.13
CA LEU A 78 -18.63 -4.70 -12.45
C LEU A 78 -19.57 -5.29 -13.48
N ARG A 79 -19.43 -4.87 -14.74
CA ARG A 79 -20.21 -5.41 -15.84
C ARG A 79 -19.39 -6.48 -16.55
N ASN A 80 -19.98 -7.65 -16.74
CA ASN A 80 -19.39 -8.70 -17.56
C ASN A 80 -19.64 -8.41 -19.05
N GLU A 81 -18.92 -9.14 -19.92
CA GLU A 81 -19.11 -9.11 -21.37
C GLU A 81 -20.56 -9.48 -21.76
N ASP A 82 -21.17 -10.42 -21.02
CA ASP A 82 -22.57 -10.84 -21.18
C ASP A 82 -23.59 -9.82 -20.64
N ASN A 83 -23.13 -8.60 -20.33
CA ASN A 83 -23.94 -7.51 -19.78
C ASN A 83 -24.53 -7.77 -18.38
N SER A 84 -24.13 -8.88 -17.75
CA SER A 84 -24.52 -9.26 -16.39
C SER A 84 -23.68 -8.54 -15.33
N TRP A 85 -24.23 -8.41 -14.12
CA TRP A 85 -23.56 -7.75 -13.00
C TRP A 85 -22.74 -8.72 -12.16
N VAL A 86 -21.48 -8.37 -11.95
CA VAL A 86 -20.51 -9.13 -11.16
C VAL A 86 -20.31 -8.44 -9.82
N ILE A 87 -20.84 -9.06 -8.76
CA ILE A 87 -20.92 -8.45 -7.42
C ILE A 87 -19.89 -9.08 -6.46
N SER A 88 -19.68 -10.40 -6.53
CA SER A 88 -18.74 -11.12 -5.67
C SER A 88 -17.30 -10.70 -5.94
N ASP A 89 -16.48 -10.63 -4.89
CA ASP A 89 -15.06 -10.30 -5.02
C ASP A 89 -14.29 -11.37 -5.80
N THR A 90 -14.70 -12.64 -5.69
CA THR A 90 -14.14 -13.77 -6.47
C THR A 90 -14.35 -13.56 -7.95
N ASP A 91 -15.58 -13.19 -8.32
CA ASP A 91 -15.98 -13.11 -9.72
C ASP A 91 -15.38 -11.86 -10.36
N LYS A 92 -15.27 -10.76 -9.60
CA LYS A 92 -14.52 -9.57 -10.01
C LYS A 92 -13.05 -9.91 -10.27
N ALA A 93 -12.42 -10.70 -9.40
CA ALA A 93 -11.02 -11.10 -9.59
C ALA A 93 -10.83 -11.93 -10.86
N ASN A 94 -11.76 -12.86 -11.14
CA ASN A 94 -11.74 -13.67 -12.37
C ASN A 94 -11.93 -12.78 -13.61
N LEU A 95 -12.91 -11.87 -13.60
CA LEU A 95 -13.16 -10.93 -14.69
C LEU A 95 -11.92 -10.07 -14.99
N PHE A 96 -11.25 -9.56 -13.96
CA PHE A 96 -9.99 -8.84 -14.14
C PHE A 96 -8.90 -9.74 -14.72
N GLY A 97 -8.79 -10.99 -14.27
CA GLY A 97 -7.84 -11.97 -14.80
C GLY A 97 -8.04 -12.20 -16.31
N GLU A 98 -9.28 -12.42 -16.74
CA GLU A 98 -9.63 -12.59 -18.15
C GLU A 98 -9.33 -11.34 -18.98
N HIS A 99 -9.67 -10.17 -18.46
CA HIS A 99 -9.39 -8.90 -19.14
C HIS A 99 -7.87 -8.68 -19.33
N LEU A 100 -7.07 -8.93 -18.30
CA LEU A 100 -5.62 -8.80 -18.38
C LEU A 100 -5.02 -9.84 -19.33
N PHE A 101 -5.53 -11.08 -19.29
CA PHE A 101 -5.11 -12.12 -20.23
C PHE A 101 -5.32 -11.67 -21.67
N LYS A 102 -6.53 -11.23 -22.05
CA LYS A 102 -6.85 -10.71 -23.39
C LYS A 102 -5.97 -9.50 -23.77
N THR A 103 -5.68 -8.62 -22.81
CA THR A 103 -4.90 -7.39 -23.07
C THR A 103 -3.43 -7.69 -23.33
N PHE A 104 -2.87 -8.69 -22.65
CA PHE A 104 -1.45 -9.04 -22.74
C PHE A 104 -1.14 -10.22 -23.66
N THR A 105 -2.14 -10.79 -24.34
CA THR A 105 -1.89 -11.73 -25.43
C THR A 105 -1.31 -10.98 -26.64
N PRO A 106 -0.11 -11.33 -27.12
CA PRO A 106 0.49 -10.69 -28.28
C PRO A 106 -0.37 -10.96 -29.53
N HIS A 107 -0.59 -9.92 -30.33
CA HIS A 107 -1.27 -10.08 -31.61
C HIS A 107 -0.39 -10.95 -32.53
N ASN A 108 -0.99 -11.88 -33.26
CA ASN A 108 -0.28 -12.66 -34.26
C ASN A 108 0.07 -11.77 -35.46
N ILE A 109 1.24 -11.12 -35.40
CA ILE A 109 1.81 -10.36 -36.51
C ILE A 109 2.49 -11.36 -37.44
N ALA A 110 1.71 -12.25 -38.05
CA ALA A 110 2.21 -13.01 -39.19
C ALA A 110 2.54 -11.99 -40.28
N ILE A 111 3.82 -11.84 -40.61
CA ILE A 111 4.30 -10.98 -41.69
C ILE A 111 3.66 -11.55 -42.97
N SER A 112 2.60 -10.90 -43.46
CA SER A 112 2.14 -11.17 -44.81
C SER A 112 3.28 -10.74 -45.73
N ASN A 113 4.06 -11.70 -46.21
CA ASN A 113 5.01 -11.46 -47.28
C ASN A 113 4.21 -11.05 -48.52
N THR A 114 3.93 -9.75 -48.63
CA THR A 114 3.31 -9.13 -49.78
C THR A 114 4.21 -9.43 -50.98
N GLN A 115 3.64 -10.19 -51.91
CA GLN A 115 4.29 -10.72 -53.09
C GLN A 115 5.01 -9.60 -53.87
N LYS A 116 6.28 -9.83 -54.20
CA LYS A 116 6.99 -9.12 -55.28
C LYS A 116 6.78 -9.87 -56.58
#